data_AF-A0A1Q9GFY9-F1
#
_entry.id   AF-A0A1Q9GFY9-F1
#
_cell.length_a   1.000
_cell.length_b   1.000
_cell.length_c   1.000
_cell.angle_alpha   90.00
_cell.angle_beta   90.00
_cell.angle_gamma   90.00
#
_symmetry.space_group_name_H-M   'P 1'
#
loop_
_entity.id
_entity.type
_entity.pdbx_description
1 polymer ?
#
loop_
_entity_poly.entity_id
_entity_poly.type
_entity_poly.pdbx_seq_one_letter_code
_entity_poly.pdbx_strand_id
1 'polypeptide(L)'
;MAKYQFFVLPNTDRRQFTFLDSASETFLREKEQLIAQGFEVEDDFIYADNEKEAVEKFKSNYITALEDYNASHPETALASAVVEVFRSAMKRVKK
;
A
#
# COMPACT_ATOMS: atom_id res chain seq x y z
N MET A 1 11.00 5.17 15.69
CA MET A 1 10.50 4.77 14.36
C MET A 1 9.02 4.54 14.49
N ALA A 2 8.24 5.14 13.60
CA ALA A 2 6.80 4.92 13.56
C ALA A 2 6.51 3.51 13.02
N LYS A 3 5.37 2.97 13.43
CA LYS A 3 4.93 1.63 13.07
C LYS A 3 3.65 1.76 12.28
N TYR A 4 3.68 1.37 11.02
CA TYR A 4 2.57 1.52 10.10
C TYR A 4 1.91 0.15 9.86
N GLN A 5 0.59 0.09 10.05
CA GLN A 5 -0.21 -1.06 9.68
C GLN A 5 -0.71 -0.87 8.26
N PHE A 6 -0.41 -1.82 7.38
CA PHE A 6 -0.95 -1.83 6.03
C PHE A 6 -2.25 -2.63 5.97
N PHE A 7 -3.13 -2.18 5.07
CA PHE A 7 -4.42 -2.76 4.80
C PHE A 7 -4.57 -2.92 3.29
N VAL A 8 -5.02 -4.09 2.84
CA VAL A 8 -5.18 -4.42 1.42
C VAL A 8 -6.61 -4.86 1.14
N LEU A 9 -7.16 -4.47 0.01
CA LEU A 9 -8.46 -4.97 -0.40
C LEU A 9 -8.27 -6.36 -1.06
N PRO A 10 -8.98 -7.40 -0.59
CA PRO A 10 -8.94 -8.72 -1.21
C PRO A 10 -9.38 -8.65 -2.67
N ASN A 11 -8.91 -9.58 -3.49
CA ASN A 11 -9.22 -9.67 -4.92
C ASN A 11 -8.73 -8.49 -5.78
N THR A 12 -7.83 -7.64 -5.26
CA THR A 12 -7.22 -6.54 -6.03
C THR A 12 -5.74 -6.77 -6.36
N ASP A 13 -5.24 -7.99 -6.15
CA ASP A 13 -3.81 -8.32 -6.21
C ASP A 13 -2.98 -7.36 -5.33
N ARG A 14 -3.52 -6.87 -4.21
CA ARG A 14 -2.89 -5.85 -3.34
C ARG A 14 -2.60 -4.51 -4.04
N ARG A 15 -3.23 -4.22 -5.19
CA ARG A 15 -3.13 -2.92 -5.87
C ARG A 15 -3.89 -1.81 -5.15
N GLN A 16 -4.94 -2.17 -4.43
CA GLN A 16 -5.68 -1.25 -3.57
C GLN A 16 -5.26 -1.48 -2.13
N PHE A 17 -4.44 -0.59 -1.62
CA PHE A 17 -3.94 -0.63 -0.25
C PHE A 17 -4.02 0.75 0.39
N THR A 18 -4.05 0.75 1.71
CA THR A 18 -3.90 1.94 2.54
C THR A 18 -3.05 1.59 3.77
N PHE A 19 -2.62 2.59 4.52
CA PHE A 19 -1.85 2.41 5.74
C PHE A 19 -2.36 3.34 6.84
N LEU A 20 -2.19 2.92 8.08
CA LEU A 20 -2.45 3.72 9.25
C LEU A 20 -1.21 3.74 10.15
N ASP A 21 -0.95 4.89 10.76
CA ASP A 21 0.04 4.99 11.83
C ASP A 21 -0.55 4.37 13.12
N SER A 22 0.14 3.37 13.69
CA SER A 22 -0.32 2.66 14.88
C SER A 22 -0.14 3.42 16.19
N ALA A 23 0.62 4.51 16.19
CA ALA A 23 0.74 5.43 17.32
C ALA A 23 -0.31 6.55 17.30
N SER A 24 -1.07 6.70 16.20
CA SER A 24 -2.19 7.64 16.13
C SER A 24 -3.31 7.28 17.11
N GLU A 25 -3.85 8.27 17.82
CA GLU A 25 -4.99 8.11 18.73
C GLU A 25 -6.27 7.66 18.00
N THR A 26 -6.35 7.90 16.70
CA THR A 26 -7.49 7.50 15.85
C THR A 26 -7.34 6.11 15.25
N PHE A 27 -6.19 5.44 15.46
CA PHE A 27 -5.84 4.17 14.82
C PHE A 27 -6.93 3.11 14.92
N LEU A 28 -7.47 2.87 16.13
CA LEU A 28 -8.47 1.83 16.34
C LEU A 28 -9.76 2.11 15.57
N ARG A 29 -10.22 3.37 15.59
CA ARG A 29 -11.45 3.79 14.91
C ARG A 29 -11.30 3.66 13.39
N GLU A 30 -10.19 4.14 12.85
CA GLU A 30 -9.93 4.07 11.41
C GLU A 30 -9.73 2.62 10.96
N LYS A 31 -9.05 1.79 11.76
CA LYS A 31 -8.91 0.35 11.52
C LYS A 31 -10.28 -0.32 11.41
N GLU A 32 -11.19 -0.10 12.36
CA GLU A 32 -12.53 -0.68 12.31
C GLU A 32 -13.30 -0.24 11.05
N GLN A 33 -13.16 1.03 10.63
CA GLN A 33 -13.77 1.51 9.39
C GLN A 33 -13.19 0.84 8.15
N LEU A 34 -11.89 0.56 8.11
CA LEU A 34 -11.25 -0.15 6.99
C LEU A 34 -11.70 -1.61 6.92
N ILE A 35 -11.74 -2.31 8.06
CA ILE A 35 -12.26 -3.68 8.12
C ILE A 35 -13.74 -3.73 7.68
N ALA A 36 -14.56 -2.76 8.12
CA ALA A 36 -15.97 -2.68 7.71
C ALA A 36 -16.15 -2.41 6.20
N GLN A 37 -15.18 -1.75 5.56
CA GLN A 37 -15.12 -1.55 4.10
C GLN A 37 -14.61 -2.77 3.34
N GLY A 38 -14.23 -3.84 4.05
CA GLY A 38 -13.72 -5.08 3.47
C GLY A 38 -12.21 -5.10 3.24
N PHE A 39 -11.45 -4.15 3.78
CA PHE A 39 -9.99 -4.26 3.79
C PHE A 39 -9.54 -5.34 4.77
N GLU A 40 -8.46 -6.03 4.42
CA GLU A 40 -7.77 -6.99 5.25
C GLU A 40 -6.47 -6.37 5.79
N VAL A 41 -6.16 -6.66 7.05
CA VAL A 41 -4.89 -6.29 7.69
C VAL A 41 -3.77 -7.12 7.08
N GLU A 42 -2.67 -6.47 6.68
CA GLU A 42 -1.44 -7.20 6.38
C GLU A 42 -0.80 -7.69 7.69
N ASP A 43 -0.32 -8.93 7.70
CA ASP A 43 0.06 -9.64 8.92
C ASP A 43 1.20 -8.95 9.69
N ASP A 44 2.11 -8.29 8.97
CA ASP A 44 3.27 -7.62 9.55
C ASP A 44 3.14 -6.09 9.53
N PHE A 45 3.79 -5.46 10.50
CA PHE A 45 3.84 -4.02 10.59
C PHE A 45 5.14 -3.48 10.03
N ILE A 46 5.04 -2.42 9.27
CA ILE A 46 6.21 -1.82 8.64
C ILE A 46 6.75 -0.71 9.54
N TYR A 47 7.96 -0.93 10.03
CA TYR A 47 8.71 0.07 10.78
C TYR A 47 9.38 1.02 9.81
N ALA A 48 9.05 2.31 9.91
CA ALA A 48 9.61 3.34 9.06
C ALA A 48 9.75 4.66 9.81
N ASP A 49 10.67 5.50 9.34
CA ASP A 49 10.85 6.84 9.91
C ASP A 49 9.72 7.80 9.48
N ASN A 50 9.17 7.59 8.29
CA ASN A 50 8.10 8.40 7.71
C ASN A 50 7.19 7.56 6.79
N GLU A 51 6.02 8.11 6.46
CA GLU A 51 5.00 7.47 5.62
C GLU A 51 5.54 7.05 4.25
N LYS A 52 6.41 7.87 3.66
CA LYS A 52 7.01 7.58 2.36
C LYS A 52 7.88 6.32 2.44
N GLU A 53 8.75 6.23 3.45
CA GLU A 53 9.59 5.05 3.67
C GLU A 53 8.74 3.80 3.97
N ALA A 54 7.63 3.95 4.70
CA ALA A 54 6.70 2.84 4.96
C ALA A 54 6.12 2.28 3.66
N VAL A 55 5.66 3.17 2.76
CA VAL A 55 5.13 2.79 1.44
C VAL A 55 6.21 2.19 0.54
N GLU A 56 7.44 2.71 0.58
CA GLU A 56 8.56 2.13 -0.18
C GLU A 56 8.88 0.71 0.30
N LYS A 57 8.94 0.48 1.61
CA LYS A 57 9.15 -0.86 2.20
C LYS A 57 8.02 -1.83 1.86
N PHE A 58 6.76 -1.38 1.96
CA PHE A 58 5.59 -2.16 1.58
C PHE A 58 5.65 -2.58 0.11
N LYS A 59 5.95 -1.62 -0.77
CA LYS A 59 6.09 -1.87 -2.19
C LYS A 59 7.28 -2.76 -2.50
N SER A 60 8.44 -2.59 -1.88
CA SER A 60 9.57 -3.49 -2.11
C SER A 60 9.25 -4.93 -1.74
N ASN A 61 8.57 -5.15 -0.60
CA ASN A 61 8.12 -6.49 -0.20
C ASN A 61 7.14 -7.09 -1.23
N TYR A 62 6.34 -6.25 -1.88
CA TYR A 62 5.38 -6.64 -2.91
C TYR A 62 5.96 -6.75 -4.33
N ILE A 63 6.89 -5.89 -4.72
CA ILE A 63 7.58 -5.89 -6.01
C ILE A 63 8.36 -7.19 -6.15
N THR A 64 9.03 -7.65 -5.08
CA THR A 64 9.67 -8.98 -5.10
C THR A 64 8.67 -10.11 -5.38
N ALA A 65 7.44 -10.04 -4.83
CA ALA A 65 6.40 -11.03 -5.11
C ALA A 65 5.80 -10.90 -6.53
N LEU A 66 5.67 -9.68 -7.06
CA LEU A 66 5.18 -9.42 -8.42
C LEU A 66 6.20 -9.73 -9.49
N GLU A 67 7.49 -9.49 -9.26
CA GLU A 67 8.57 -9.79 -10.19
C GLU A 67 8.71 -11.31 -10.37
N ASP A 68 8.55 -12.09 -9.30
CA ASP A 68 8.51 -13.56 -9.37
C ASP A 68 7.28 -14.06 -10.17
N TYR A 69 6.13 -13.41 -9.98
CA TYR A 69 4.90 -13.69 -10.73
C TYR A 69 4.99 -13.29 -12.22
N ASN A 70 5.56 -12.11 -12.52
CA ASN A 70 5.73 -11.59 -13.89
C ASN A 70 6.84 -12.31 -14.65
N ALA A 71 7.92 -12.73 -13.99
CA ALA A 71 8.93 -13.59 -14.60
C ALA A 71 8.34 -14.92 -15.10
N SER A 72 7.21 -15.35 -14.51
CA SER A 72 6.46 -16.53 -14.93
C SER A 72 5.38 -16.25 -16.00
N HIS A 73 5.00 -14.98 -16.24
CA HIS A 73 3.97 -14.57 -17.22
C HIS A 73 4.36 -13.25 -17.92
N PRO A 74 5.13 -13.28 -19.03
CA PRO A 74 5.70 -12.10 -19.69
C PRO A 74 4.71 -11.14 -20.37
N GLU A 75 3.40 -11.41 -20.29
CA GLU A 75 2.31 -10.69 -20.95
C GLU A 75 1.72 -9.55 -20.11
N THR A 76 2.09 -9.43 -18.83
CA THR A 76 1.60 -8.40 -17.88
C THR A 76 2.48 -7.13 -17.80
N ALA A 77 3.24 -6.81 -18.86
CA ALA A 77 4.00 -5.56 -19.00
C ALA A 77 3.14 -4.26 -18.93
N LEU A 78 1.81 -4.40 -18.87
CA LEU A 78 0.85 -3.31 -18.71
C LEU A 78 0.74 -2.73 -17.29
N ALA A 79 1.39 -3.34 -16.28
CA ALA A 79 1.37 -2.82 -14.90
C ALA A 79 2.01 -1.42 -14.75
N SER A 80 2.80 -0.98 -15.74
CA SER A 80 3.42 0.35 -15.82
C SER A 80 2.41 1.50 -15.85
N ALA A 81 1.14 1.26 -16.21
CA ALA A 81 0.12 2.30 -16.32
C ALA A 81 -0.40 2.83 -14.97
N VAL A 82 -0.27 2.06 -13.88
CA VAL A 82 -0.82 2.45 -12.55
C VAL A 82 0.01 3.53 -11.85
N VAL A 83 1.27 3.72 -12.27
CA VAL A 83 2.15 4.78 -11.75
C VAL A 83 1.61 6.19 -12.10
N GLU A 84 0.82 6.33 -13.17
CA GLU A 84 0.39 7.64 -13.66
C GLU A 84 -0.76 8.27 -12.86
N VAL A 85 -1.61 7.47 -12.21
CA VAL A 85 -2.72 8.00 -11.39
C VAL A 85 -2.20 8.68 -10.12
N PHE A 86 -1.18 8.10 -9.48
CA PHE A 86 -0.53 8.68 -8.29
C PHE A 86 0.25 9.95 -8.62
N ARG A 87 0.87 10.05 -9.80
CA ARG A 87 1.61 11.26 -10.21
C ARG A 87 0.68 12.45 -10.47
N SER A 88 -0.55 12.21 -10.91
CA SER A 88 -1.53 13.28 -11.18
C SER A 88 -2.12 13.89 -9.91
N ALA A 89 -2.31 13.09 -8.85
CA ALA A 89 -2.82 13.59 -7.57
C ALA A 89 -1.81 14.52 -6.86
N MET A 90 -0.51 14.22 -6.92
CA MET A 90 0.53 15.07 -6.31
C MET A 90 0.84 16.36 -7.08
N LYS A 91 0.41 16.51 -8.35
CA LYS A 91 0.62 17.76 -9.10
C LYS A 91 -0.41 18.86 -8.82
N ARG A 92 -1.52 18.55 -8.14
CA ARG A 92 -2.58 19.54 -7.84
C ARG A 92 -2.43 20.29 -6.51
N VAL A 93 -1.50 19.89 -5.65
CA VAL A 93 -1.21 20.58 -4.37
C VAL A 93 -0.20 21.74 -4.53
N LYS A 94 0.33 21.96 -5.74
CA LYS A 94 1.10 23.16 -6.10
C LYS A 94 0.49 23.85 -7.32
N LYS A 95 -0.65 24.51 -7.15
CA LYS A 95 -0.99 25.73 -7.91
C LYS A 95 -1.94 26.60 -7.11
#